data_AF-A0A2D4RWX8-F1
#
_entry.id   AF-A0A2D4RWX8-F1
#
_cell.length_a   1.000
_cell.length_b   1.000
_cell.length_c   1.000
_cell.angle_alpha   90.00
_cell.angle_beta   90.00
_cell.angle_gamma   90.00
#
_symmetry.space_group_name_H-M   'P 1'
#
loop_
_entity.id
_entity.type
_entity.pdbx_description
1 polymer ?
#
loop_
_entity_poly.entity_id
_entity_poly.type
_entity_poly.pdbx_seq_one_letter_code
_entity_poly.pdbx_strand_id
1 'polypeptide(L)' 'MKLAPEAQLYLQLRASLNLPDLTTLAPPEARKISEETSRRWHLSKPQPVGSVEQRHCEGPNGLIPLRIYRPTAATATG' A
#
# COMPACT_ATOMS: atom_id res chain seq x y z
N MET A 1 -6.09 24.44 -9.37
CA MET A 1 -4.65 24.16 -9.17
C MET A 1 -4.13 23.41 -10.39
N LYS A 2 -2.93 23.74 -10.89
CA LYS A 2 -2.32 23.01 -12.01
C LYS A 2 -1.66 21.74 -11.46
N LEU A 3 -1.96 20.58 -12.05
CA LEU A 3 -1.31 19.32 -11.67
C LEU A 3 0.18 19.36 -12.03
N ALA A 4 1.01 18.70 -11.22
CA ALA A 4 2.39 18.41 -11.60
C ALA A 4 2.41 17.52 -12.86
N PRO A 5 3.37 17.71 -13.79
CA PRO A 5 3.43 16.91 -15.02
C PRO A 5 3.42 15.40 -14.78
N GLU A 6 4.09 14.93 -13.72
CA GLU A 6 4.18 13.51 -13.36
C GLU A 6 2.82 12.96 -12.90
N ALA A 7 2.04 13.77 -12.18
CA ALA A 7 0.68 13.40 -11.77
C ALA A 7 -0.27 13.32 -12.97
N GLN A 8 -0.12 14.23 -13.94
CA GLN A 8 -0.89 14.19 -15.19
C GLN A 8 -0.58 12.90 -15.98
N LEU A 9 0.70 12.55 -16.10
CA LEU A 9 1.14 11.33 -16.79
C LEU A 9 0.63 10.07 -16.09
N TYR A 10 0.69 10.04 -14.76
CA TYR A 10 0.14 8.93 -13.96
C TYR A 10 -1.35 8.72 -14.22
N LEU A 11 -2.15 9.80 -14.25
CA LEU A 11 -3.59 9.71 -14.51
C LEU A 11 -3.89 9.21 -15.93
N GLN A 12 -3.14 9.68 -16.92
CA GLN A 12 -3.27 9.21 -18.31
C GLN A 12 -2.95 7.72 -18.43
N LEU A 13 -1.87 7.27 -17.80
CA LEU A 13 -1.48 5.86 -17.76
C LEU A 13 -2.51 5.01 -17.01
N ARG A 14 -3.08 5.52 -15.91
CA ARG A 14 -4.13 4.81 -15.18
C ARG A 14 -5.41 4.68 -16.01
N ALA A 15 -5.77 5.71 -16.79
CA ALA A 15 -6.92 5.68 -17.68
C ALA A 15 -6.72 4.68 -18.84
N SER A 16 -5.50 4.58 -19.40
CA SER A 16 -5.23 3.66 -20.52
C SER A 16 -5.29 2.18 -20.14
N LEU A 17 -5.17 1.84 -18.85
CA LEU A 17 -5.28 0.47 -18.35
C LEU A 17 -6.71 -0.09 -18.39
N ASN A 18 -7.74 0.73 -18.62
CA ASN A 18 -9.14 0.32 -18.69
C ASN A 18 -9.56 -0.62 -17.54
N LEU A 19 -9.13 -0.29 -16.33
CA LEU A 19 -9.43 -1.09 -15.14
C LEU A 19 -10.95 -1.08 -14.89
N PRO A 20 -11.54 -2.22 -14.47
CA PRO A 20 -12.95 -2.27 -14.14
C PRO A 20 -13.27 -1.36 -12.95
N ASP A 21 -14.51 -0.86 -12.93
CA ASP A 21 -15.02 -0.16 -11.76
C ASP A 21 -15.12 -1.14 -10.58
N LEU A 22 -14.27 -0.93 -9.57
CA LEU A 22 -14.17 -1.80 -8.40
C LEU A 22 -15.48 -1.91 -7.62
N THR A 23 -16.39 -0.91 -7.74
CA THR A 23 -17.69 -0.92 -7.05
C THR A 23 -18.69 -1.88 -7.68
N THR A 24 -18.43 -2.35 -8.90
CA THR A 24 -19.28 -3.29 -9.63
C THR A 24 -18.86 -4.75 -9.47
N LEU A 25 -17.71 -5.00 -8.84
CA LEU A 25 -17.12 -6.34 -8.68
C LEU A 25 -17.49 -6.97 -7.34
N ALA A 26 -17.39 -8.30 -7.27
CA ALA A 26 -17.47 -9.00 -5.99
C ALA A 26 -16.28 -8.58 -5.08
N PRO A 27 -16.48 -8.45 -3.76
CA PRO A 27 -15.41 -7.97 -2.87
C PRO A 27 -14.07 -8.72 -2.95
N PRO A 28 -14.02 -10.06 -3.11
CA PRO A 28 -12.76 -10.77 -3.28
C PRO A 28 -12.01 -10.37 -4.56
N GLU A 29 -12.73 -10.14 -5.66
CA GLU A 29 -12.17 -9.74 -6.94
C GLU A 29 -11.65 -8.31 -6.90
N ALA A 30 -12.44 -7.39 -6.33
CA ALA A 30 -12.04 -6.00 -6.14
C ALA A 30 -10.74 -5.89 -5.32
N ARG A 31 -10.60 -6.67 -4.22
CA ARG A 31 -9.37 -6.73 -3.41
C ARG A 31 -8.18 -7.20 -4.24
N LYS A 32 -8.34 -8.27 -5.03
CA LYS A 32 -7.28 -8.84 -5.87
C LYS A 32 -6.77 -7.82 -6.89
N ILE A 33 -7.67 -7.15 -7.61
CA ILE A 33 -7.31 -6.13 -8.61
C ILE A 33 -6.64 -4.93 -7.93
N SER A 34 -7.17 -4.49 -6.78
CA SER A 34 -6.56 -3.39 -6.03
C SER A 34 -5.14 -3.73 -5.59
N GLU A 35 -4.90 -4.93 -5.06
CA GLU A 35 -3.55 -5.35 -4.64
C GLU A 35 -2.58 -5.45 -5.81
N GLU A 36 -3.01 -6.04 -6.92
CA GLU A 36 -2.16 -6.20 -8.10
C GLU A 36 -1.79 -4.85 -8.71
N THR A 37 -2.75 -3.95 -8.84
CA THR A 37 -2.51 -2.61 -9.36
C THR A 37 -1.62 -1.81 -8.42
N SER A 38 -1.87 -1.81 -7.12
CA SER A 38 -1.00 -1.15 -6.13
C SER A 38 0.45 -1.68 -6.18
N ARG A 39 0.66 -2.99 -6.33
CA ARG A 39 2.01 -3.58 -6.45
C ARG A 39 2.78 -3.05 -7.65
N ARG A 40 2.13 -2.88 -8.80
CA ARG A 40 2.75 -2.31 -10.00
C ARG A 40 3.18 -0.85 -9.81
N TRP A 41 2.53 -0.14 -8.89
CA TRP A 41 2.80 1.28 -8.56
C TRP A 41 3.62 1.49 -7.30
N HIS A 42 4.06 0.43 -6.60
CA HIS A 42 5.11 0.55 -5.61
C HIS A 42 6.43 0.81 -6.34
N LEU A 43 6.65 2.07 -6.71
CA LEU A 43 7.75 2.55 -7.54
C LEU A 43 9.13 2.40 -6.86
N SER A 44 9.15 2.08 -5.56
CA SER A 44 10.36 1.83 -4.80
C SER A 44 10.28 0.50 -4.06
N LYS A 45 11.42 -0.19 -4.00
CA LYS A 45 11.59 -1.30 -3.06
C LYS A 45 11.33 -0.76 -1.64
N PRO A 46 10.63 -1.53 -0.78
CA PRO A 46 10.50 -1.16 0.62
C PRO A 46 11.86 -0.80 1.20
N GLN A 47 11.95 0.31 1.92
CA GLN A 47 13.20 0.69 2.55
C GLN A 47 13.62 -0.39 3.56
N PRO A 48 14.93 -0.69 3.67
CA PRO A 48 15.42 -1.60 4.69
C PRO A 48 15.04 -1.08 6.09
N VAL A 49 14.54 -1.98 6.93
CA VAL A 49 14.26 -1.71 8.35
C VAL A 49 15.01 -2.72 9.20
N GLY A 50 15.25 -2.39 10.47
CA GLY A 50 16.00 -3.24 11.39
C GLY A 50 15.24 -4.50 11.79
N SER A 51 13.92 -4.41 11.97
CA SER A 51 13.08 -5.60 12.12
C SER A 51 11.63 -5.36 11.69
N VAL A 52 10.96 -6.45 11.32
CA VAL A 52 9.52 -6.51 11.08
C VAL A 52 8.94 -7.62 11.94
N GLU A 53 7.94 -7.29 12.75
CA GLU A 53 7.31 -8.22 13.69
C GLU A 53 5.81 -8.26 13.43
N GLN A 54 5.25 -9.45 13.20
CA GLN A 54 3.80 -9.64 13.15
C GLN A 54 3.29 -9.90 14.57
N ARG A 55 2.23 -9.20 14.96
CA ARG A 55 1.57 -9.34 16.26
C ARG A 55 0.06 -9.35 16.09
N HIS A 56 -0.61 -9.67 17.19
CA HIS A 56 -2.06 -9.54 17.30
C HIS A 56 -2.38 -8.81 18.60
N CYS A 57 -3.44 -8.03 18.60
CA CYS A 57 -4.06 -7.52 19.83
C CYS A 57 -5.53 -7.91 19.89
N GLU A 58 -6.10 -7.92 21.09
CA GLU A 58 -7.53 -8.15 21.28
C GLU A 58 -8.33 -6.94 20.77
N GLY A 59 -9.39 -7.22 20.02
CA GLY A 59 -10.37 -6.24 19.55
C GLY A 59 -11.79 -6.72 19.81
N PRO A 60 -12.80 -5.84 19.62
CA PRO A 60 -14.19 -6.14 19.94
C PRO A 60 -14.77 -7.31 19.13
N ASN A 61 -14.19 -7.61 17.96
CA ASN A 61 -14.61 -8.69 17.07
C ASN A 61 -13.52 -9.76 16.89
N GLY A 62 -12.64 -9.93 17.89
CA GLY A 62 -11.54 -10.88 17.86
C GLY A 62 -10.17 -10.24 17.62
N LEU A 63 -9.18 -11.07 17.30
CA LEU A 63 -7.78 -10.63 17.16
C LEU A 63 -7.59 -9.72 15.95
N ILE A 64 -6.96 -8.56 16.16
CA ILE A 64 -6.58 -7.62 15.11
C ILE A 64 -5.11 -7.87 14.74
N PRO A 65 -4.78 -8.15 13.47
CA PRO A 65 -3.40 -8.32 13.04
C PRO A 65 -2.68 -6.97 13.00
N LEU A 66 -1.48 -6.94 13.56
CA LEU A 66 -0.59 -5.80 13.60
C LEU A 66 0.76 -6.15 12.95
N ARG A 67 1.39 -5.14 12.35
CA ARG A 67 2.75 -5.25 11.85
C ARG A 67 3.59 -4.10 12.38
N ILE A 68 4.58 -4.44 13.19
CA ILE A 68 5.48 -3.49 13.85
C ILE A 68 6.78 -3.44 13.06
N TYR A 69 7.15 -2.25 12.60
CA TYR A 69 8.40 -2.00 11.90
C TYR A 69 9.34 -1.24 12.86
N ARG A 70 10.56 -1.73 13.10
CA ARG A 70 11.59 -1.02 13.86
C ARG A 70 12.70 -0.55 12.91
N PRO A 71 13.11 0.73 12.96
CA PRO A 71 14.19 1.21 12.10
C PRO A 71 15.51 0.53 12.45
N THR A 72 16.41 0.40 11.48
CA THR A 72 17.82 0.09 11.74
C THR A 72 18.36 1.28 12.52
N ALA A 73 18.88 1.08 13.75
CA ALA A 73 19.18 2.15 14.69
C ALA A 73 19.76 3.40 14.00
N ALA A 74 19.05 4.52 14.04
CA ALA A 74 19.75 5.78 14.10
C ALA A 74 20.42 5.76 15.47
N THR A 75 21.75 5.84 15.50
CA THR A 75 22.50 6.12 16.71
C THR A 75 21.80 7.29 17.41
N ALA A 76 21.08 7.01 18.49
CA ALA A 76 20.51 8.05 19.32
C ALA A 76 21.70 8.65 20.06
N THR A 77 22.29 9.71 19.51
CA THR A 77 23.22 10.54 20.27
C THR A 77 22.37 11.31 21.28
N GLY A 78 22.40 10.85 22.53
CA GLY A 78 21.76 11.47 23.69
C GLY A 78 22.38 10.91 24.96
#